data_AF-A0A914LIE6-F1
#
_entry.id   AF-A0A914LIE6-F1
#
_cell.length_a   1.000
_cell.length_b   1.000
_cell.length_c   1.000
_cell.angle_alpha   90.00
_cell.angle_beta   90.00
_cell.angle_gamma   90.00
#
_symmetry.space_group_name_H-M   'P 1'
#
loop_
_entity.id
_entity.type
_entity.pdbx_description
1 polymer ?
#
loop_
_entity_poly.entity_id
_entity_poly.type
_entity_poly.pdbx_seq_one_letter_code
_entity_poly.pdbx_strand_id
1 'polypeptide(L)' 'MNKSIIFNPNNHDLHCFLVTKISAWKGKYKRIFSVGNLAITTYNPQSLEITNQL' A
#
# COMPACT_ATOMS: atom_id res chain seq x y z
N MET A 1 24.29 -0.05 -4.34
CA MET A 1 23.71 1.23 -4.82
C MET A 1 22.43 1.50 -4.05
N ASN A 2 22.47 2.56 -3.24
CA ASN A 2 21.45 3.23 -2.41
C ASN A 2 20.10 2.52 -2.14
N LYS A 3 20.01 2.05 -0.90
CA LYS A 3 18.84 1.48 -0.23
C LYS A 3 18.09 2.61 0.48
N SER A 4 16.99 3.12 -0.08
CA SER A 4 16.01 3.97 0.64
C SER A 4 14.85 4.44 -0.26
N ILE A 5 14.00 3.53 -0.73
CA ILE A 5 12.69 3.93 -1.27
C ILE A 5 11.64 2.97 -0.73
N ILE A 6 11.28 3.14 0.54
CA ILE A 6 10.19 2.37 1.15
C ILE A 6 9.05 3.31 1.61
N PHE A 7 9.36 4.59 1.85
CA PHE A 7 8.38 5.63 2.10
C PHE A 7 8.90 6.93 1.50
N ASN A 8 8.20 7.47 0.50
CA ASN A 8 8.46 8.81 -0.01
C ASN A 8 7.49 9.76 0.69
N PRO A 9 7.94 10.65 1.59
CA PRO A 9 7.06 11.57 2.31
C PRO A 9 6.35 12.57 1.37
N ASN A 10 6.85 12.73 0.14
CA ASN A 10 6.23 13.56 -0.89
C ASN A 10 5.22 12.79 -1.76
N ASN A 11 5.02 11.48 -1.51
CA ASN A 11 4.00 10.73 -2.22
C ASN A 11 2.62 11.09 -1.65
N HIS A 12 1.78 11.68 -2.50
CA HIS A 12 0.40 11.98 -2.19
C HIS A 12 -0.51 10.96 -2.86
N ASP A 13 -1.41 10.36 -2.09
CA ASP A 13 -2.42 9.45 -2.59
C ASP A 13 -3.42 10.22 -3.48
N LEU A 14 -3.55 9.82 -4.74
CA LEU A 14 -4.46 10.45 -5.70
C LEU A 14 -5.79 9.70 -5.77
N HIS A 15 -5.72 8.37 -5.81
CA HIS A 15 -6.88 7.49 -5.89
C HIS A 15 -6.71 6.28 -4.98
N CYS A 16 -7.75 6.00 -4.19
CA CYS A 16 -7.78 4.91 -3.22
C CYS A 16 -8.94 3.96 -3.50
N PHE A 17 -8.64 2.66 -3.56
CA PHE A 17 -9.63 1.62 -3.84
C PHE A 17 -9.66 0.61 -2.70
N LEU A 18 -10.85 0.31 -2.20
CA LEU A 18 -11.03 -0.83 -1.29
C LEU A 18 -11.04 -2.13 -2.10
N VAL A 19 -9.97 -2.90 -2.00
CA VAL A 19 -9.77 -4.12 -2.79
C VAL A 19 -9.80 -5.36 -1.91
N THR A 20 -10.08 -6.50 -2.53
CA THR A 20 -9.84 -7.82 -1.93
C THR A 20 -8.53 -8.35 -2.47
N LYS A 21 -7.48 -8.39 -1.65
CA LYS A 21 -6.21 -9.02 -1.99
C LYS A 21 -6.34 -10.53 -1.83
N ILE A 22 -5.91 -11.26 -2.87
CA ILE A 22 -5.87 -12.73 -2.88
C ILE A 22 -4.41 -13.13 -2.72
N SER A 23 -4.10 -13.84 -1.64
CA SER A 23 -2.79 -14.39 -1.36
C SER A 23 -2.90 -15.91 -1.26
N ALA A 24 -1.94 -16.64 -1.83
CA ALA A 24 -1.90 -18.10 -1.75
C ALA A 24 -1.81 -18.61 -0.30
N TRP A 25 -1.11 -17.88 0.58
CA TRP A 25 -0.83 -18.32 1.95
C TRP A 25 -1.75 -17.69 3.00
N LYS A 26 -2.27 -16.48 2.76
CA LYS A 26 -3.17 -15.78 3.68
C LYS A 26 -4.65 -15.85 3.27
N GLY A 27 -4.95 -16.38 2.08
CA GLY A 27 -6.30 -16.35 1.52
C GLY A 27 -6.74 -14.95 1.08
N LYS A 28 -8.05 -14.69 1.13
CA LYS A 28 -8.66 -13.43 0.71
C LYS A 28 -8.77 -12.46 1.90
N TYR A 29 -8.30 -11.23 1.74
CA TYR A 29 -8.42 -10.20 2.78
C TYR A 29 -8.55 -8.80 2.17
N LYS A 30 -9.07 -7.84 2.96
CA LYS A 30 -9.25 -6.45 2.51
C LYS A 30 -7.96 -5.65 2.61
N ARG A 31 -7.71 -4.79 1.63
CA ARG A 31 -6.65 -3.77 1.62
C ARG A 31 -7.15 -2.51 0.94
N ILE A 32 -6.60 -1.36 1.31
CA ILE A 32 -6.70 -0.16 0.48
C ILE A 32 -5.53 -0.21 -0.49
N PHE A 33 -5.83 -0.20 -1.79
CA PHE A 33 -4.85 -0.03 -2.85
C PHE A 33 -4.86 1.44 -3.26
N SER A 34 -3.77 2.14 -2.96
CA SER A 34 -3.61 3.55 -3.28
C SER A 34 -2.62 3.73 -4.43
N VAL A 35 -3.03 4.54 -5.40
CA VAL A 35 -2.18 5.04 -6.46
C VAL A 35 -1.84 6.49 -6.13
N GLY A 36 -0.58 6.73 -5.78
CA GLY A 36 -0.06 8.07 -5.52
C GLY A 36 0.64 8.67 -6.73
N ASN A 37 1.03 9.94 -6.61
CA ASN A 37 1.77 10.68 -7.63
C ASN A 37 3.20 10.15 -7.87
N LEU A 38 3.81 9.49 -6.88
CA LEU A 38 5.20 9.02 -6.93
C LEU A 38 5.32 7.50 -6.70
N ALA A 39 4.36 6.89 -6.01
CA ALA A 39 4.42 5.49 -5.61
C ALA A 39 3.03 4.88 -5.39
N ILE A 40 2.99 3.55 -5.40
CA ILE A 40 1.84 2.76 -4.99
C ILE A 40 2.00 2.39 -3.52
N THR A 41 0.95 2.62 -2.74
CA THR A 41 0.90 2.28 -1.32
C THR A 41 -0.25 1.32 -1.06
N THR A 42 -0.05 0.37 -0.15
CA THR A 42 -1.16 -0.48 0.31
C THR A 42 -1.33 -0.34 1.80
N TYR A 43 -2.57 -0.11 2.24
CA TYR A 43 -2.88 0.11 3.64
C TYR A 43 -3.75 -0.99 4.23
N ASN A 44 -3.61 -1.19 5.53
CA ASN A 44 -4.60 -1.85 6.34
C ASN A 44 -5.89 -0.98 6.37
N PRO A 45 -7.07 -1.51 6.00
CA PRO A 45 -8.28 -0.69 5.93
C PRO A 45 -8.82 -0.23 7.29
N GLN A 46 -8.38 -0.84 8.40
CA GLN A 46 -8.77 -0.43 9.75
C GLN A 46 -7.77 0.52 10.39
N SER A 47 -6.48 0.20 10.34
CA SER A 47 -5.44 1.01 11.01
C SER A 47 -4.81 2.08 10.13
N LEU A 48 -5.04 2.03 8.81
CA LEU A 48 -4.35 2.86 7.80
C LEU A 48 -2.82 2.73 7.82
N GLU A 49 -2.28 1.73 8.54
CA GLU A 49 -0.86 1.43 8.50
C GLU A 49 -0.47 0.94 7.11
N ILE A 50 0.71 1.38 6.66
CA ILE A 50 1.26 0.93 5.39
C ILE A 50 1.70 -0.53 5.56
N THR A 51 1.36 -1.35 4.56
CA THR A 51 1.56 -2.80 4.58
C THR A 51 2.48 -3.31 3.47
N ASN A 52 2.98 -2.38 2.64
CA ASN A 52 4.01 -2.59 1.63
C ASN A 52 5.27 -1.81 2.05
N GLN A 53 5.75 -2.09 3.26
CA GLN A 53 7.03 -1.59 3.74
C GLN A 53 7.91 -2.81 3.99
N LEU A 54 9.14 -2.74 3.48
CA LEU A 54 10.22 -3.70 3.76
C LEU A 54 10.87 -3.37 5.10
#